data_AF-A0A1Z5JHB8-F1
#
_entry.id   AF-A0A1Z5JHB8-F1
#
_cell.length_a   1.000
_cell.length_b   1.000
_cell.length_c   1.000
_cell.angle_alpha   90.00
_cell.angle_beta   90.00
_cell.angle_gamma   90.00
#
_symmetry.space_group_name_H-M   'P 1'
#
loop_
_entity.id
_entity.type
_entity.pdbx_description
1 polymer ?
#
loop_
_entity_poly.entity_id
_entity_poly.type
_entity_poly.pdbx_seq_one_letter_code
_entity_poly.pdbx_strand_id
1 'polypeptide(L)'
;MDPRSVKRPRSSTPTKGDAIQKKKIKSSKKSKNKKKVQLPEAVSGTTKTKQNASSLDETATAEGQMMSQMLSTFSAIEQSRFEAYKRAKLNHPAVEQWVAACLSHHMSLEGPGRPLSDLVTPGSHREITMVVATAAKIYAQRLVAAALKAERPGAPLSPETLWKVLQERRRNGTDPGFYLQKNESIQLNAPHSLKIYEQRRLAGLAAQEAYDAKFATELSEQTDESATVKNEASGTAEESGSDGKEDNKAVVEIEVKDEDFMDEADD
;
A
#
# COMPACT_ATOMS: atom_id res chain seq x y z
N MET A 1 -1.91 73.80 11.21
CA MET A 1 -1.20 72.54 10.93
C MET A 1 -2.12 71.72 10.03
N ASP A 2 -2.01 71.92 8.71
CA ASP A 2 -2.91 71.30 7.72
C ASP A 2 -2.37 69.95 7.23
N PRO A 3 -3.19 68.89 7.21
CA PRO A 3 -2.79 67.59 6.67
C PRO A 3 -2.85 67.60 5.14
N ARG A 4 -1.69 67.40 4.51
CA ARG A 4 -1.51 67.28 3.06
C ARG A 4 -2.23 66.05 2.50
N SER A 5 -3.10 66.26 1.53
CA SER A 5 -3.79 65.24 0.73
C SER A 5 -2.82 64.54 -0.24
N VAL A 6 -2.63 63.23 -0.12
CA VAL A 6 -1.87 62.42 -1.08
C VAL A 6 -2.79 61.98 -2.22
N LYS A 7 -2.56 62.52 -3.42
CA LYS A 7 -3.23 62.14 -4.67
C LYS A 7 -2.75 60.76 -5.14
N ARG A 8 -3.67 59.80 -5.30
CA ARG A 8 -3.43 58.53 -6.01
C ARG A 8 -3.53 58.73 -7.54
N PRO A 9 -2.65 58.14 -8.35
CA PRO A 9 -2.80 58.14 -9.80
C PRO A 9 -3.87 57.13 -10.25
N ARG A 10 -4.80 57.61 -11.10
CA ARG A 10 -5.75 56.79 -11.86
C ARG A 10 -5.05 56.30 -13.13
N SER A 11 -4.97 54.98 -13.31
CA SER A 11 -4.55 54.37 -14.57
C SER A 11 -5.79 53.88 -15.32
N SER A 12 -6.12 54.61 -16.37
CA SER A 12 -7.19 54.36 -17.34
C SER A 12 -6.84 53.22 -18.30
N THR A 13 -7.82 52.38 -18.58
CA THR A 13 -7.89 51.48 -19.74
C THR A 13 -7.85 52.25 -21.06
N PRO A 14 -7.58 51.55 -22.17
CA PRO A 14 -8.52 51.65 -23.28
C PRO A 14 -8.97 50.30 -23.83
N THR A 15 -10.23 50.33 -24.24
CA THR A 15 -11.10 49.32 -24.85
C THR A 15 -10.94 49.29 -26.38
N LYS A 16 -11.03 48.10 -27.01
CA LYS A 16 -11.79 47.77 -28.27
C LYS A 16 -11.22 46.51 -28.93
N GLY A 17 -12.02 45.44 -29.03
CA GLY A 17 -12.61 44.93 -30.29
C GLY A 17 -11.84 43.67 -30.71
N ASP A 18 -12.38 42.55 -31.20
CA ASP A 18 -13.64 42.23 -31.84
C ASP A 18 -13.86 40.69 -31.86
N ALA A 19 -15.08 40.29 -32.25
CA ALA A 19 -15.41 39.06 -32.97
C ALA A 19 -15.47 37.70 -32.24
N ILE A 20 -16.66 37.40 -31.70
CA ILE A 20 -17.56 36.32 -32.16
C ILE A 20 -16.89 35.16 -32.94
N GLN A 21 -16.82 33.97 -32.33
CA GLN A 21 -17.17 32.71 -33.01
C GLN A 21 -17.87 31.73 -32.05
N LYS A 22 -19.20 31.70 -32.13
CA LYS A 22 -20.05 30.61 -31.62
C LYS A 22 -19.83 29.37 -32.50
N LYS A 23 -19.08 28.36 -32.04
CA LYS A 23 -19.18 27.01 -32.60
C LYS A 23 -20.11 26.15 -31.74
N LYS A 24 -21.36 26.06 -32.21
CA LYS A 24 -22.28 24.96 -31.89
C LYS A 24 -21.63 23.65 -32.31
N ILE A 25 -21.28 22.78 -31.37
CA ILE A 25 -21.07 21.36 -31.68
C ILE A 25 -22.36 20.62 -31.33
N LYS A 26 -22.91 20.05 -32.41
CA LYS A 26 -24.16 19.31 -32.49
C LYS A 26 -24.14 18.09 -31.59
N SER A 27 -25.28 17.90 -30.91
CA SER A 27 -25.81 16.62 -30.48
C SER A 27 -25.64 15.52 -31.54
N SER A 28 -24.96 14.43 -31.20
CA SER A 28 -25.00 13.19 -31.98
C SER A 28 -25.35 12.01 -31.07
N LYS A 29 -26.62 11.62 -31.16
CA LYS A 29 -27.14 10.24 -31.29
C LYS A 29 -26.43 9.13 -30.50
N LYS A 30 -27.07 8.78 -29.38
CA LYS A 30 -27.69 7.47 -29.10
C LYS A 30 -27.38 6.40 -30.17
N SER A 31 -26.43 5.51 -29.86
CA SER A 31 -26.30 4.20 -30.50
C SER A 31 -26.54 3.12 -29.45
N LYS A 32 -27.73 2.52 -29.50
CA LYS A 32 -28.05 1.27 -28.82
C LYS A 32 -27.41 0.15 -29.63
N ASN A 33 -26.30 -0.41 -29.17
CA ASN A 33 -25.81 -1.67 -29.71
C ASN A 33 -26.28 -2.82 -28.81
N LYS A 34 -27.46 -3.37 -29.17
CA LYS A 34 -27.90 -4.71 -28.75
C LYS A 34 -26.97 -5.71 -29.44
N LYS A 35 -25.99 -6.27 -28.72
CA LYS A 35 -25.30 -7.49 -29.18
C LYS A 35 -25.82 -8.67 -28.37
N LYS A 36 -26.75 -9.38 -29.00
CA LYS A 36 -27.24 -10.71 -28.64
C LYS A 36 -26.19 -11.71 -29.17
N VAL A 37 -25.48 -12.40 -28.30
CA VAL A 37 -24.62 -13.56 -28.62
C VAL A 37 -24.83 -14.52 -27.45
N GLN A 38 -25.79 -15.44 -27.57
CA GLN A 38 -25.57 -16.85 -27.89
C GLN A 38 -24.61 -17.54 -26.90
N LEU A 39 -25.22 -18.26 -25.95
CA LEU A 39 -24.65 -19.48 -25.40
C LEU A 39 -24.27 -20.42 -26.56
N PRO A 40 -23.13 -21.10 -26.51
CA PRO A 40 -22.99 -22.40 -27.09
C PRO A 40 -23.06 -23.48 -26.01
N GLU A 41 -23.94 -24.43 -26.27
CA GLU A 41 -24.01 -25.74 -25.64
C GLU A 41 -22.69 -26.50 -25.74
N ALA A 42 -22.54 -27.45 -24.82
CA ALA A 42 -21.49 -28.42 -24.76
C ALA A 42 -21.35 -29.22 -26.06
N VAL A 43 -20.13 -29.27 -26.62
CA VAL A 43 -19.72 -30.32 -27.55
C VAL A 43 -18.33 -30.80 -27.15
N SER A 44 -18.30 -32.04 -26.67
CA SER A 44 -17.15 -32.90 -26.51
C SER A 44 -16.47 -33.12 -27.86
N GLY A 45 -15.16 -32.89 -27.94
CA GLY A 45 -14.37 -33.07 -29.16
C GLY A 45 -12.88 -33.05 -28.85
N THR A 46 -12.33 -34.21 -28.52
CA THR A 46 -10.90 -34.49 -28.35
C THR A 46 -10.17 -34.43 -29.69
N THR A 47 -9.31 -33.43 -29.88
CA THR A 47 -8.22 -33.49 -30.88
C THR A 47 -6.92 -32.97 -30.30
N LYS A 48 -5.98 -33.91 -30.10
CA LYS A 48 -4.59 -33.70 -29.70
C LYS A 48 -3.90 -32.73 -30.67
N THR A 49 -3.60 -31.52 -30.21
CA THR A 49 -2.64 -30.63 -30.86
C THR A 49 -1.38 -30.57 -30.02
N LYS A 50 -0.27 -30.99 -30.64
CA LYS A 50 1.10 -30.96 -30.11
C LYS A 50 1.43 -29.58 -29.55
N GLN A 51 1.92 -29.59 -28.32
CA GLN A 51 2.46 -28.44 -27.60
C GLN A 51 3.60 -27.81 -28.42
N ASN A 52 3.38 -26.59 -28.90
CA ASN A 52 4.47 -25.64 -29.11
C ASN A 52 4.66 -24.92 -27.78
N ALA A 53 5.66 -25.35 -27.02
CA ALA A 53 6.13 -24.64 -25.85
C ALA A 53 6.64 -23.26 -26.29
N SER A 54 5.89 -22.22 -25.95
CA SER A 54 6.30 -20.83 -26.13
C SER A 54 7.48 -20.53 -25.19
N SER A 55 8.64 -20.21 -25.76
CA SER A 55 9.89 -19.85 -25.08
C SER A 55 9.85 -18.45 -24.43
N LEU A 56 8.77 -18.13 -23.70
CA LEU A 56 8.65 -16.87 -22.95
C LEU A 56 8.84 -17.05 -21.44
N ASP A 57 9.06 -18.26 -20.95
CA ASP A 57 9.20 -18.55 -19.51
C ASP A 57 10.63 -18.34 -18.95
N GLU A 58 11.64 -18.09 -19.79
CA GLU A 58 13.05 -18.04 -19.35
C GLU A 58 13.51 -16.70 -18.72
N THR A 59 12.62 -15.72 -18.55
CA THR A 59 12.93 -14.46 -17.82
C THR A 59 11.99 -14.16 -16.66
N ALA A 60 11.15 -15.13 -16.27
CA ALA A 60 10.33 -14.97 -15.08
C ALA A 60 11.23 -15.10 -13.84
N THR A 61 11.60 -13.96 -13.24
CA THR A 61 12.14 -13.88 -11.87
C THR A 61 11.36 -14.83 -10.95
N ALA A 62 12.00 -15.48 -9.98
CA ALA A 62 11.33 -16.42 -9.06
C ALA A 62 10.03 -15.85 -8.44
N GLU A 63 10.02 -14.55 -8.14
CA GLU A 63 8.83 -13.81 -7.68
C GLU A 63 7.68 -13.80 -8.72
N GLY A 64 8.02 -13.64 -10.00
CA GLY A 64 7.08 -13.68 -11.12
C GLY A 64 6.47 -15.06 -11.34
N GLN A 65 7.23 -16.14 -11.13
CA GLN A 65 6.72 -17.51 -11.17
C GLN A 65 5.77 -17.79 -10.00
N MET A 66 6.14 -17.38 -8.78
CA MET A 66 5.25 -17.49 -7.61
C MET A 66 3.96 -16.68 -7.78
N MET A 67 4.05 -15.46 -8.30
CA MET A 67 2.86 -14.66 -8.61
C MET A 67 1.98 -15.33 -9.67
N SER A 68 2.58 -15.89 -10.73
CA SER A 68 1.84 -16.62 -11.76
C SER A 68 1.09 -17.83 -11.18
N GLN A 69 1.77 -18.60 -10.32
CA GLN A 69 1.17 -19.74 -9.64
C GLN A 69 0.01 -19.32 -8.72
N MET A 70 0.21 -18.27 -7.91
CA MET A 70 -0.86 -17.69 -7.07
C MET A 70 -2.04 -17.17 -7.87
N LEU A 71 -1.80 -16.54 -9.03
CA LEU A 71 -2.87 -16.05 -9.89
C LEU A 71 -3.63 -17.21 -10.56
N SER A 72 -3.01 -18.37 -10.74
CA SER A 72 -3.68 -19.55 -11.31
C SER A 72 -4.70 -20.19 -10.36
N THR A 73 -4.55 -19.98 -9.05
CA THR A 73 -5.50 -20.48 -8.04
C THR A 73 -6.70 -19.56 -7.85
N PHE A 74 -6.69 -18.36 -8.45
CA PHE A 74 -7.80 -17.43 -8.34
C PHE A 74 -9.00 -17.88 -9.18
N SER A 75 -10.18 -17.76 -8.59
CA SER A 75 -11.41 -17.78 -9.37
C SER A 75 -11.46 -16.62 -10.37
N ALA A 76 -12.24 -16.76 -11.44
CA ALA A 76 -12.40 -15.70 -12.44
C ALA A 76 -12.86 -14.36 -11.82
N ILE A 77 -13.65 -14.41 -10.74
CA ILE A 77 -14.11 -13.24 -10.00
C ILE A 77 -12.95 -12.58 -9.26
N GLU A 78 -12.08 -13.35 -8.62
CA GLU A 78 -10.90 -12.85 -7.92
C GLU A 78 -9.88 -12.24 -8.88
N GLN A 79 -9.64 -12.90 -10.02
CA GLN A 79 -8.79 -12.35 -11.08
C GLN A 79 -9.34 -11.01 -11.59
N SER A 80 -10.66 -10.92 -11.82
CA SER A 80 -11.29 -9.65 -12.22
C SER A 80 -11.14 -8.56 -11.16
N ARG A 81 -11.25 -8.90 -9.87
CA ARG A 81 -11.06 -7.94 -8.75
C ARG A 81 -9.61 -7.48 -8.66
N PHE A 82 -8.66 -8.40 -8.79
CA PHE A 82 -7.24 -8.09 -8.79
C PHE A 82 -6.87 -7.17 -9.95
N GLU A 83 -7.34 -7.47 -11.16
CA GLU A 83 -7.08 -6.63 -12.32
C GLU A 83 -7.73 -5.24 -12.21
N ALA A 84 -8.95 -5.16 -11.70
CA ALA A 84 -9.62 -3.90 -11.43
C ALA A 84 -8.81 -3.06 -10.40
N TYR A 85 -8.32 -3.70 -9.34
CA TYR A 85 -7.46 -3.06 -8.34
C TYR A 85 -6.13 -2.57 -8.94
N LYS A 86 -5.47 -3.39 -9.76
CA LYS A 86 -4.21 -3.04 -10.45
C LYS A 86 -4.39 -1.82 -11.35
N ARG A 87 -5.50 -1.77 -12.10
CA ARG A 87 -5.80 -0.67 -13.03
C ARG A 87 -6.42 0.56 -12.35
N ALA A 88 -6.95 0.44 -11.14
CA ALA A 88 -7.53 1.55 -10.40
C ALA A 88 -6.47 2.64 -10.14
N LYS A 89 -6.77 3.85 -10.59
CA LYS A 89 -5.96 5.06 -10.39
C LYS A 89 -6.86 6.18 -9.86
N LEU A 90 -6.32 7.01 -8.98
CA LEU A 90 -7.00 8.23 -8.56
C LEU A 90 -6.98 9.27 -9.69
N ASN A 91 -8.00 10.12 -9.71
CA ASN A 91 -8.10 11.19 -10.68
C ASN A 91 -7.04 12.27 -10.38
N HIS A 92 -5.94 12.28 -11.14
CA HIS A 92 -4.81 13.19 -10.91
C HIS A 92 -5.22 14.68 -10.83
N PRO A 93 -6.03 15.23 -11.76
CA PRO A 93 -6.57 16.59 -11.61
C PRO A 93 -7.27 16.88 -10.28
N ALA A 94 -8.03 15.91 -9.73
CA ALA A 94 -8.71 16.09 -8.45
C ALA A 94 -7.73 16.06 -7.28
N VAL A 95 -6.73 15.17 -7.35
CA VAL A 95 -5.64 15.12 -6.36
C VAL A 95 -4.84 16.42 -6.37
N GLU A 96 -4.50 16.92 -7.55
CA GLU A 96 -3.76 18.17 -7.73
C GLU A 96 -4.51 19.37 -7.12
N GLN A 97 -5.81 19.50 -7.42
CA GLN A 97 -6.67 20.54 -6.83
C GLN A 97 -6.75 20.43 -5.30
N TRP A 98 -6.88 19.21 -4.77
CA TRP A 98 -6.91 18.98 -3.34
C TRP A 98 -5.58 19.37 -2.66
N VAL A 99 -4.44 18.97 -3.23
CA VAL A 99 -3.12 19.35 -2.70
C VAL A 99 -2.93 20.87 -2.74
N ALA A 100 -3.32 21.51 -3.84
CA ALA A 100 -3.24 22.97 -3.98
C ALA A 100 -4.10 23.69 -2.93
N ALA A 101 -5.31 23.20 -2.68
CA ALA A 101 -6.18 23.73 -1.63
C ALA A 101 -5.56 23.54 -0.23
N CYS A 102 -4.99 22.37 0.06
CA CYS A 102 -4.29 22.09 1.31
C CYS A 102 -3.09 23.03 1.54
N LEU A 103 -2.25 23.24 0.52
CA LEU A 103 -1.10 24.14 0.59
C LEU A 103 -1.53 25.60 0.75
N SER A 104 -2.52 26.04 -0.01
CA SER A 104 -3.07 27.41 0.10
C SER A 104 -3.60 27.69 1.50
N HIS A 105 -4.34 26.74 2.08
CA HIS A 105 -4.84 26.83 3.45
C HIS A 105 -3.70 26.79 4.49
N HIS A 106 -2.68 25.96 4.27
CA HIS A 106 -1.55 25.86 5.19
C HIS A 106 -0.66 27.12 5.21
N MET A 107 -0.51 27.78 4.07
CA MET A 107 0.30 29.00 3.91
C MET A 107 -0.51 30.29 4.11
N SER A 108 -1.79 30.19 4.48
CA SER A 108 -2.70 31.34 4.62
C SER A 108 -2.73 32.25 3.38
N LEU A 109 -2.62 31.66 2.19
CA LEU A 109 -2.66 32.40 0.94
C LEU A 109 -4.12 32.77 0.63
N GLU A 110 -4.48 34.02 0.86
CA GLU A 110 -5.80 34.54 0.50
C GLU A 110 -5.96 34.58 -1.03
N GLY A 111 -7.05 33.99 -1.53
CA GLY A 111 -7.44 34.10 -2.95
C GLY A 111 -8.16 32.87 -3.52
N PRO A 112 -8.77 33.01 -4.72
CA PRO A 112 -9.37 31.90 -5.44
C PRO A 112 -8.30 30.86 -5.79
N GLY A 113 -8.68 29.58 -5.69
CA GLY A 113 -7.78 28.42 -5.75
C GLY A 113 -6.66 28.54 -6.78
N ARG A 114 -5.43 28.75 -6.28
CA ARG A 114 -4.22 28.76 -7.10
C ARG A 114 -3.93 27.34 -7.59
N PRO A 115 -3.49 27.14 -8.83
CA PRO A 115 -3.09 25.83 -9.31
C PRO A 115 -1.83 25.37 -8.56
N LEU A 116 -1.65 24.04 -8.45
CA LEU A 116 -0.50 23.48 -7.74
C LEU A 116 0.82 23.95 -8.37
N SER A 117 0.85 24.12 -9.70
CA SER A 117 2.01 24.62 -10.46
C SER A 117 2.58 25.94 -9.95
N ASP A 118 1.75 26.80 -9.35
CA ASP A 118 2.14 28.13 -8.88
C ASP A 118 2.61 28.10 -7.41
N LEU A 119 2.34 27.01 -6.71
CA LEU A 119 2.64 26.84 -5.28
C LEU A 119 3.91 26.02 -5.02
N VAL A 120 4.41 25.32 -6.04
CA VAL A 120 5.57 24.42 -5.93
C VAL A 120 6.63 24.80 -6.97
N THR A 121 7.83 24.24 -6.82
CA THR A 121 8.90 24.42 -7.80
C THR A 121 8.40 24.11 -9.22
N PRO A 122 8.67 24.99 -10.22
CA PRO A 122 8.24 24.75 -11.58
C PRO A 122 8.61 23.35 -12.07
N GLY A 123 7.63 22.62 -12.62
CA GLY A 123 7.80 21.24 -13.10
C GLY A 123 7.51 20.14 -12.08
N SER A 124 7.48 20.40 -10.77
CA SER A 124 7.33 19.33 -9.75
C SER A 124 5.87 18.94 -9.42
N HIS A 125 4.89 19.79 -9.75
CA HIS A 125 3.46 19.56 -9.44
C HIS A 125 2.94 18.18 -9.89
N ARG A 126 3.39 17.68 -11.05
CA ARG A 126 2.98 16.37 -11.58
C ARG A 126 3.52 15.20 -10.75
N GLU A 127 4.78 15.29 -10.33
CA GLU A 127 5.44 14.28 -9.50
C GLU A 127 4.78 14.23 -8.12
N ILE A 128 4.58 15.40 -7.50
CA ILE A 128 3.88 15.52 -6.22
C ILE A 128 2.49 14.90 -6.31
N THR A 129 1.74 15.20 -7.37
CA THR A 129 0.41 14.62 -7.60
C THR A 129 0.46 13.10 -7.72
N MET A 130 1.47 12.56 -8.39
CA MET A 130 1.66 11.10 -8.54
C MET A 130 2.00 10.42 -7.21
N VAL A 131 2.90 11.01 -6.44
CA VAL A 131 3.30 10.51 -5.12
C VAL A 131 2.10 10.52 -4.17
N VAL A 132 1.37 11.64 -4.09
CA VAL A 132 0.18 11.77 -3.23
C VAL A 132 -0.91 10.79 -3.66
N ALA A 133 -1.17 10.64 -4.97
CA ALA A 133 -2.14 9.67 -5.46
C ALA A 133 -1.76 8.22 -5.10
N THR A 134 -0.48 7.88 -5.19
CA THR A 134 0.03 6.54 -4.85
C THR A 134 -0.07 6.29 -3.34
N ALA A 135 0.34 7.26 -2.53
CA ALA A 135 0.21 7.19 -1.07
C ALA A 135 -1.25 7.04 -0.63
N ALA A 136 -2.17 7.81 -1.23
CA ALA A 136 -3.60 7.70 -0.95
C ALA A 136 -4.19 6.33 -1.34
N LYS A 137 -3.71 5.72 -2.45
CA LYS A 137 -4.11 4.36 -2.82
C LYS A 137 -3.63 3.33 -1.80
N ILE A 138 -2.35 3.38 -1.40
CA ILE A 138 -1.77 2.49 -0.39
C ILE A 138 -2.52 2.65 0.94
N TYR A 139 -2.84 3.89 1.30
CA TYR A 139 -3.61 4.20 2.50
C TYR A 139 -4.99 3.52 2.49
N ALA A 140 -5.75 3.73 1.41
CA ALA A 140 -7.05 3.09 1.25
C ALA A 140 -6.96 1.57 1.29
N GLN A 141 -5.94 0.98 0.66
CA GLN A 141 -5.70 -0.46 0.68
C GLN A 141 -5.49 -0.98 2.11
N ARG A 142 -4.63 -0.32 2.90
CA ARG A 142 -4.36 -0.70 4.30
C ARG A 142 -5.59 -0.56 5.18
N LEU A 143 -6.39 0.50 4.99
CA LEU A 143 -7.62 0.71 5.74
C LEU A 143 -8.66 -0.37 5.42
N VAL A 144 -8.88 -0.67 4.15
CA VAL A 144 -9.81 -1.71 3.70
C VAL A 144 -9.36 -3.09 4.18
N ALA A 145 -8.06 -3.41 4.10
CA ALA A 145 -7.53 -4.67 4.60
C ALA A 145 -7.75 -4.86 6.10
N ALA A 146 -7.57 -3.81 6.89
CA ALA A 146 -7.84 -3.85 8.34
C ALA A 146 -9.35 -3.98 8.62
N ALA A 147 -10.20 -3.28 7.86
CA ALA A 147 -11.65 -3.39 8.01
C ALA A 147 -12.18 -4.79 7.66
N LEU A 148 -11.62 -5.43 6.63
CA LEU A 148 -11.97 -6.81 6.27
C LEU A 148 -11.57 -7.84 7.34
N LYS A 149 -10.52 -7.56 8.14
CA LYS A 149 -10.14 -8.42 9.28
C LYS A 149 -11.09 -8.26 10.47
N ALA A 150 -11.66 -7.07 10.66
CA ALA A 150 -12.59 -6.78 11.75
C ALA A 150 -14.05 -7.20 11.43
N GLU A 151 -14.40 -7.27 10.14
CA GLU A 151 -15.74 -7.64 9.67
C GLU A 151 -15.92 -9.16 9.57
N ARG A 152 -17.16 -9.65 9.64
CA ARG A 152 -17.46 -11.07 9.43
C ARG A 152 -17.13 -11.51 8.00
N PRO A 153 -16.60 -12.73 7.79
CA PRO A 153 -16.29 -13.22 6.45
C PRO A 153 -17.55 -13.26 5.57
N GLY A 154 -17.46 -12.65 4.40
CA GLY A 154 -18.54 -12.59 3.41
C GLY A 154 -19.54 -11.45 3.58
N ALA A 155 -19.48 -10.66 4.66
CA ALA A 155 -20.31 -9.48 4.82
C ALA A 155 -19.76 -8.28 4.03
N PRO A 156 -20.62 -7.42 3.46
CA PRO A 156 -20.18 -6.17 2.85
C PRO A 156 -19.62 -5.22 3.91
N LEU A 157 -18.58 -4.45 3.54
CA LEU A 157 -17.95 -3.48 4.45
C LEU A 157 -18.94 -2.39 4.88
N SER A 158 -19.22 -2.31 6.17
CA SER A 158 -20.02 -1.24 6.77
C SER A 158 -19.18 0.04 6.93
N PRO A 159 -19.75 1.24 6.68
CA PRO A 159 -19.11 2.51 7.01
C PRO A 159 -18.72 2.62 8.49
N GLU A 160 -19.51 2.01 9.38
CA GLU A 160 -19.24 2.00 10.82
C GLU A 160 -17.97 1.23 11.17
N THR A 161 -17.75 0.08 10.52
CA THR A 161 -16.55 -0.74 10.70
C THR A 161 -15.32 0.00 10.20
N LEU A 162 -15.41 0.65 9.03
CA LEU A 162 -14.32 1.49 8.52
C LEU A 162 -13.96 2.62 9.50
N TRP A 163 -14.97 3.26 10.09
CA TRP A 163 -14.75 4.33 11.06
C TRP A 163 -14.11 3.84 12.35
N LYS A 164 -14.60 2.72 12.91
CA LYS A 164 -14.01 2.09 14.11
C LYS A 164 -12.56 1.70 13.89
N VAL A 165 -12.26 1.03 12.77
CA VAL A 165 -10.89 0.64 12.42
C VAL A 165 -10.00 1.85 12.21
N LEU A 166 -10.51 2.93 11.59
CA LEU A 166 -9.76 4.17 11.46
C LEU A 166 -9.40 4.77 12.84
N GLN A 167 -10.36 4.81 13.78
CA GLN A 167 -10.12 5.28 15.14
C GLN A 167 -9.09 4.41 15.88
N GLU A 168 -9.22 3.10 15.78
CA GLU A 168 -8.30 2.14 16.39
C GLU A 168 -6.88 2.28 15.83
N ARG A 169 -6.73 2.38 14.50
CA ARG A 169 -5.42 2.60 13.87
C ARG A 169 -4.76 3.90 14.33
N ARG A 170 -5.54 4.98 14.48
CA ARG A 170 -5.07 6.26 15.02
C ARG A 170 -4.64 6.14 16.47
N ARG A 171 -5.42 5.46 17.30
CA ARG A 171 -5.09 5.18 18.71
C ARG A 171 -3.80 4.37 18.83
N ASN A 172 -3.59 3.40 17.93
CA ASN A 172 -2.42 2.53 17.92
C ASN A 172 -1.19 3.15 17.23
N GLY A 173 -1.28 4.38 16.72
CA GLY A 173 -0.18 5.04 16.00
C GLY A 173 0.20 4.38 14.66
N THR A 174 -0.62 3.47 14.14
CA THR A 174 -0.38 2.74 12.87
C THR A 174 -0.99 3.46 11.64
N ASP A 175 -1.66 4.58 11.89
CA ASP A 175 -2.15 5.48 10.85
C ASP A 175 -1.01 6.38 10.40
N PRO A 176 -0.60 6.43 9.12
CA PRO A 176 0.44 7.36 8.66
C PRO A 176 0.07 8.84 8.94
N GLY A 177 -1.23 9.14 9.07
CA GLY A 177 -1.73 10.42 9.54
C GLY A 177 -1.30 10.78 10.96
N PHE A 178 -0.96 9.81 11.81
CA PHE A 178 -0.43 10.03 13.17
C PHE A 178 0.85 10.87 13.15
N TYR A 179 1.77 10.58 12.23
CA TYR A 179 3.01 11.34 12.07
C TYR A 179 2.79 12.70 11.38
N LEU A 180 1.68 12.84 10.66
CA LEU A 180 1.32 14.03 9.89
C LEU A 180 0.27 14.90 10.58
N GLN A 181 -0.17 14.56 11.79
CA GLN A 181 -1.07 15.41 12.55
C GLN A 181 -0.42 16.77 12.67
N LYS A 182 -1.15 17.80 12.22
CA LYS A 182 -0.80 19.20 12.35
C LYS A 182 -0.70 19.44 13.85
N ASN A 183 0.50 19.24 14.40
CA ASN A 183 0.86 19.80 15.68
C ASN A 183 0.44 21.26 15.56
N GLU A 184 -0.55 21.69 16.36
CA GLU A 184 -0.96 23.08 16.45
C GLU A 184 0.29 23.92 16.42
N SER A 185 0.53 24.61 15.28
CA SER A 185 1.79 25.28 14.96
C SER A 185 3.01 24.68 15.67
N ILE A 186 3.80 23.81 15.03
CA ILE A 186 5.18 23.63 15.47
C ILE A 186 5.81 25.03 15.43
N GLN A 187 5.75 25.74 16.56
CA GLN A 187 6.55 26.90 16.81
C GLN A 187 7.93 26.28 16.85
N LEU A 188 8.61 26.28 15.70
CA LEU A 188 9.99 25.83 15.55
C LEU A 188 10.94 26.59 16.51
N ASN A 189 10.43 27.62 17.18
CA ASN A 189 11.11 28.42 18.19
C ASN A 189 10.77 28.03 19.64
N ALA A 190 9.88 27.06 19.89
CA ALA A 190 9.55 26.61 21.24
C ALA A 190 10.50 25.45 21.66
N PRO A 191 11.28 25.58 22.75
CA PRO A 191 12.27 24.58 23.17
C PRO A 191 11.66 23.21 23.56
N HIS A 192 10.33 23.09 23.66
CA HIS A 192 9.63 21.81 23.88
C HIS A 192 9.27 21.07 22.60
N SER A 193 9.28 21.73 21.43
CA SER A 193 8.93 21.09 20.15
C SER A 193 9.99 20.08 19.69
N LEU A 194 11.27 20.35 19.97
CA LEU A 194 12.39 19.46 19.67
C LEU A 194 12.30 18.15 20.46
N LYS A 195 11.98 18.21 21.76
CA LYS A 195 11.83 17.02 22.60
C LYS A 195 10.69 16.11 22.13
N ILE A 196 9.55 16.70 21.76
CA ILE A 196 8.41 15.95 21.23
C ILE A 196 8.73 15.32 19.88
N TYR A 197 9.42 16.06 19.00
CA TYR A 197 9.87 15.53 17.71
C TYR A 197 10.87 14.37 17.89
N GLU A 198 11.84 14.54 18.78
CA GLU A 198 12.87 13.55 19.06
C GLU A 198 12.27 12.28 19.68
N GLN A 199 11.33 12.42 20.62
CA GLN A 199 10.61 11.28 21.20
C GLN A 199 9.79 10.52 20.14
N ARG A 200 9.15 11.23 19.21
CA ARG A 200 8.42 10.60 18.08
C ARG A 200 9.35 9.92 17.10
N ARG A 201 10.51 10.53 16.80
CA ARG A 201 11.54 9.93 15.97
C ARG A 201 12.07 8.63 16.59
N LEU A 202 12.35 8.63 17.89
CA LEU A 202 12.79 7.44 18.62
C LEU A 202 11.71 6.36 18.64
N ALA A 203 10.45 6.72 18.86
CA ALA A 203 9.33 5.77 18.78
C ALA A 203 9.18 5.17 17.37
N GLY A 204 9.40 5.96 16.32
CA GLY A 204 9.39 5.47 14.93
C GLY A 204 10.52 4.49 14.65
N LEU A 205 11.74 4.77 15.14
CA LEU A 205 12.88 3.85 15.01
C LEU A 205 12.65 2.54 15.79
N ALA A 206 12.17 2.62 17.03
CA ALA A 206 11.86 1.44 17.83
C ALA A 206 10.77 0.56 17.18
N ALA A 207 9.74 1.19 16.58
CA ALA A 207 8.69 0.45 15.86
C ALA A 207 9.24 -0.24 14.60
N GLN A 208 10.19 0.39 13.90
CA GLN A 208 10.87 -0.20 12.74
C GLN A 208 11.73 -1.40 13.17
N GLU A 209 12.55 -1.24 14.21
CA GLU A 209 13.37 -2.33 14.77
C GLU A 209 12.52 -3.51 15.22
N ALA A 210 11.37 -3.26 15.88
CA ALA A 210 10.45 -4.32 16.28
C ALA A 210 9.80 -5.05 15.08
N TYR A 211 9.56 -4.35 13.97
CA TYR A 211 9.07 -4.96 12.74
C TYR A 211 10.16 -5.82 12.08
N ASP A 212 11.37 -5.29 11.96
CA ASP A 212 12.49 -5.98 11.35
C ASP A 212 12.91 -7.23 12.15
N ALA A 213 12.81 -7.17 13.48
CA ALA A 213 13.03 -8.32 14.36
C ALA A 213 12.01 -9.44 14.12
N LYS A 214 10.71 -9.10 14.03
CA LYS A 214 9.66 -10.09 13.71
C LYS A 214 9.85 -10.71 12.34
N PHE A 215 10.26 -9.90 11.37
CA PHE A 215 10.52 -10.40 10.02
C PHE A 215 11.72 -11.35 9.99
N ALA A 216 12.77 -11.06 10.76
CA ALA A 216 13.93 -11.94 10.88
C ALA A 216 13.57 -13.29 11.52
N THR A 217 12.74 -13.30 12.56
CA THR A 217 12.29 -14.55 13.21
C THR A 217 11.39 -15.39 12.31
N GLU A 218 10.45 -14.74 11.61
CA GLU A 218 9.59 -15.44 10.64
C GLU A 218 10.42 -16.07 9.50
N LEU A 219 11.51 -15.42 9.09
CA LEU A 219 12.41 -15.95 8.06
C LEU A 219 13.22 -17.16 8.55
N SER A 220 13.69 -17.15 9.81
CA SER A 220 14.47 -18.27 10.37
C SER A 220 13.61 -19.51 10.64
N GLU A 221 12.39 -19.33 11.15
CA GLU A 221 11.46 -20.44 11.38
C GLU A 221 11.09 -21.16 10.07
N GLN A 222 10.94 -20.39 8.99
CA GLN A 222 10.64 -20.94 7.67
C GLN A 222 11.81 -21.72 7.06
N THR A 223 13.06 -21.38 7.39
CA THR A 223 14.23 -22.14 6.95
C THR A 223 14.40 -23.45 7.71
N ASP A 224 14.10 -23.48 9.01
CA ASP A 224 14.30 -24.67 9.83
C ASP A 224 13.22 -25.74 9.59
N GLU A 225 11.95 -25.37 9.36
CA GLU A 225 10.90 -26.34 8.98
C GLU A 225 11.16 -27.02 7.64
N SER A 226 11.90 -26.37 6.73
CA SER A 226 12.23 -26.96 5.41
C SER A 226 13.39 -27.96 5.46
N ALA A 227 14.20 -27.93 6.52
CA ALA A 227 15.33 -28.85 6.70
C ALA A 227 14.91 -30.18 7.33
N THR A 228 13.85 -30.21 8.14
CA THR A 228 13.44 -31.42 8.88
C THR A 228 12.64 -32.43 8.05
N VAL A 229 12.04 -32.02 6.93
CA VAL A 229 11.17 -32.90 6.11
C VAL A 229 11.95 -33.73 5.07
N LYS A 230 13.27 -33.52 4.90
CA LYS A 230 14.07 -34.27 3.90
C LYS A 230 14.79 -35.52 4.42
N ASN A 231 14.71 -35.84 5.72
CA ASN A 231 15.46 -36.98 6.28
C ASN A 231 14.64 -38.25 6.58
N GLU A 232 13.33 -38.30 6.28
CA GLU A 232 12.50 -39.48 6.60
C GLU A 232 11.97 -40.27 5.40
N ALA A 233 12.53 -40.11 4.20
CA ALA A 233 12.14 -40.90 3.03
C ALA A 233 13.34 -41.41 2.20
N SER A 234 14.22 -42.19 2.84
CA SER A 234 15.20 -43.01 2.13
C SER A 234 15.74 -44.10 3.04
N GLY A 235 15.12 -45.29 3.03
CA GLY A 235 15.67 -46.44 3.73
C GLY A 235 14.81 -47.68 3.68
N THR A 236 14.76 -48.38 2.54
CA THR A 236 14.34 -49.78 2.50
C THR A 236 15.09 -50.50 1.38
N ALA A 237 15.76 -51.62 1.73
CA ALA A 237 16.57 -52.54 0.90
C ALA A 237 17.92 -51.97 0.40
N GLU A 238 19.09 -52.62 0.50
CA GLU A 238 19.44 -54.03 0.69
C GLU A 238 20.90 -54.21 1.20
N GLU A 239 21.11 -55.28 1.98
CA GLU A 239 22.27 -56.16 2.24
C GLU A 239 23.69 -55.86 1.66
N SER A 240 24.72 -55.89 2.52
CA SER A 240 25.89 -56.82 2.50
C SER A 240 27.10 -56.22 3.22
N GLY A 241 27.76 -57.03 4.06
CA GLY A 241 28.66 -56.56 5.12
C GLY A 241 30.14 -56.43 4.76
N SER A 242 30.90 -55.87 5.71
CA SER A 242 32.22 -56.37 6.11
C SER A 242 32.70 -55.66 7.37
N ASP A 243 33.05 -56.48 8.36
CA ASP A 243 34.10 -56.38 9.38
C ASP A 243 34.95 -55.09 9.46
N GLY A 244 35.09 -54.51 10.67
CA GLY A 244 36.02 -53.40 10.89
C GLY A 244 35.88 -52.61 12.20
N LYS A 245 36.31 -53.21 13.32
CA LYS A 245 37.21 -52.66 14.35
C LYS A 245 37.06 -51.21 14.91
N GLU A 246 36.94 -51.18 16.25
CA GLU A 246 37.45 -50.21 17.25
C GLU A 246 36.82 -48.80 17.41
N ASP A 247 36.32 -48.62 18.65
CA ASP A 247 36.49 -47.47 19.56
C ASP A 247 36.04 -46.06 19.14
N ASN A 248 34.96 -45.57 19.79
CA ASN A 248 35.06 -44.44 20.74
C ASN A 248 33.71 -44.06 21.38
N LYS A 249 33.65 -44.26 22.70
CA LYS A 249 33.30 -43.27 23.74
C LYS A 249 32.66 -41.95 23.29
N ALA A 250 31.37 -41.76 23.63
CA ALA A 250 30.86 -40.56 24.31
C ALA A 250 29.39 -40.78 24.71
N VAL A 251 29.18 -41.07 26.00
CA VAL A 251 27.89 -40.88 26.67
C VAL A 251 27.67 -39.37 26.78
N VAL A 252 26.60 -38.87 26.17
CA VAL A 252 26.07 -37.53 26.46
C VAL A 252 24.75 -37.75 27.19
N GLU A 253 24.83 -37.74 28.52
CA GLU A 253 23.68 -37.45 29.38
C GLU A 253 23.22 -36.02 29.08
N ILE A 254 22.00 -35.89 28.57
CA ILE A 254 21.31 -34.61 28.52
C ILE A 254 20.53 -34.49 29.83
N GLU A 255 21.14 -33.80 30.78
CA GLU A 255 20.56 -33.38 32.04
C GLU A 255 19.49 -32.31 31.76
N VAL A 256 18.22 -32.69 31.87
CA VAL A 256 17.09 -31.76 31.83
C VAL A 256 17.07 -31.03 33.16
N LYS A 257 17.53 -29.78 33.16
CA LYS A 257 17.31 -28.86 34.28
C LYS A 257 15.90 -28.29 34.18
N ASP A 258 15.06 -28.75 35.10
CA ASP A 258 13.82 -28.07 35.47
C ASP A 258 14.19 -26.75 36.16
N GLU A 259 14.06 -25.63 35.46
CA GLU A 259 14.13 -24.31 36.09
C GLU A 259 12.74 -23.89 36.59
N ASP A 260 12.56 -24.06 37.90
CA ASP A 260 11.99 -23.11 38.84
C ASP A 260 10.95 -22.12 38.28
N PHE A 261 9.71 -22.59 38.26
CA PHE A 261 8.50 -21.77 38.28
C PHE A 261 8.36 -21.11 39.67
N MET A 262 8.89 -19.90 39.82
CA MET A 262 8.65 -19.07 41.01
C MET A 262 7.26 -18.43 40.91
N ASP A 263 6.36 -18.90 41.77
CA ASP A 263 5.14 -18.20 42.16
C ASP A 263 5.51 -16.89 42.87
N GLU A 264 5.42 -15.77 42.17
CA GLU A 264 5.45 -14.44 42.80
C GLU A 264 4.00 -13.99 42.99
N ALA A 265 3.47 -14.34 44.16
CA ALA A 265 2.33 -13.68 44.76
C ALA A 265 2.81 -12.37 45.37
N ASP A 266 2.19 -11.26 45.00
CA ASP A 266 2.24 -10.03 45.78
C ASP A 266 0.87 -9.35 45.80
N ASP A 267 0.59 -8.80 46.99
CA ASP A 267 -0.63 -8.27 47.62
C ASP A 267 -1.50 -7.28 46.82
#